data_AF-A0A9R1HTJ9-F1
#
_entry.id   AF-A0A9R1HTJ9-F1
#
_cell.length_a   1.000
_cell.length_b   1.000
_cell.length_c   1.000
_cell.angle_alpha   90.00
_cell.angle_beta   90.00
_cell.angle_gamma   90.00
#
_symmetry.space_group_name_H-M   'P 1'
#
loop_
_entity.id
_entity.type
_entity.pdbx_description
1 polymer ?
#
loop_
_entity_poly.entity_id
_entity_poly.type
_entity_poly.pdbx_seq_one_letter_code
_entity_poly.pdbx_strand_id
1 'polypeptide(L)'
;MESQTIRHMIEDDCANKGIPIPNINSKALSKVIEYCNKHVMAKTVDVSSGSTGVAASDTMAPAALAGDLKIWDAEFINVDPDTHFDLIKAASYLNIKGLLDLTCQTTADMISGKPPEEIRNFFKIQNDYLPEEEEKIRRENQWAFQ
;
A
#
# COMPACT_ATOMS: atom_id res chain seq x y z
N MET A 1 -0.12 16.26 -6.28
CA MET A 1 -1.17 15.66 -5.44
C MET A 1 -1.18 14.16 -5.70
N GLU A 2 -1.15 13.36 -4.64
CA GLU A 2 -1.08 11.89 -4.72
C GLU A 2 -2.45 11.24 -4.96
N SER A 3 -3.54 11.81 -4.41
CA SER A 3 -4.91 11.33 -4.64
C SER A 3 -5.53 11.98 -5.88
N GLN A 4 -5.89 11.17 -6.88
CA GLN A 4 -6.63 11.66 -8.05
C GLN A 4 -8.10 11.96 -7.73
N THR A 5 -8.73 11.21 -6.81
CA THR A 5 -10.12 11.46 -6.40
C THR A 5 -10.27 12.84 -5.76
N ILE A 6 -9.37 13.20 -4.83
CA ILE A 6 -9.37 14.53 -4.21
C ILE A 6 -9.07 15.62 -5.24
N ARG A 7 -8.15 15.35 -6.18
CA ARG A 7 -7.82 16.29 -7.24
C ARG A 7 -9.05 16.66 -8.09
N HIS A 8 -9.80 15.68 -8.58
CA HIS A 8 -11.02 15.96 -9.37
C HIS A 8 -12.06 16.72 -8.54
N MET A 9 -12.22 16.39 -7.25
CA MET A 9 -13.15 17.09 -6.36
C MET A 9 -12.80 18.57 -6.14
N ILE A 10 -11.51 18.93 -6.19
CA ILE A 10 -11.06 20.33 -6.16
C ILE A 10 -11.28 21.01 -7.50
N GLU A 11 -10.98 20.33 -8.61
CA GLU A 11 -11.17 20.85 -9.97
C GLU A 11 -12.66 21.15 -10.26
N ASP A 12 -13.57 20.37 -9.67
CA ASP A 12 -15.03 20.54 -9.77
C ASP A 12 -15.62 21.53 -8.73
N ASP A 13 -14.78 22.31 -8.02
CA ASP A 13 -15.17 23.28 -6.97
C ASP A 13 -16.04 22.70 -5.83
N CYS A 14 -15.98 21.37 -5.64
CA CYS A 14 -16.76 20.63 -4.66
C CYS A 14 -16.03 20.47 -3.30
N ALA A 15 -14.83 21.04 -3.15
CA ALA A 15 -14.01 20.92 -1.95
C ALA A 15 -14.24 22.01 -0.88
N ASN A 16 -15.07 23.02 -1.16
CA ASN A 16 -15.23 24.22 -0.33
C ASN A 16 -15.81 23.99 1.07
N LYS A 17 -16.49 22.86 1.30
CA LYS A 17 -17.11 22.50 2.59
C LYS A 17 -16.53 21.21 3.21
N GLY A 18 -15.41 20.73 2.66
CA GLY A 18 -14.84 19.42 3.00
C GLY A 18 -15.36 18.30 2.11
N ILE A 19 -14.49 17.33 1.83
CA ILE A 19 -14.79 16.20 0.93
C ILE A 19 -15.28 15.03 1.79
N PRO A 20 -16.53 14.59 1.66
CA PRO A 20 -17.02 13.44 2.39
C PRO A 20 -16.37 12.17 1.84
N ILE A 21 -15.75 11.41 2.73
CA ILE A 21 -15.10 10.13 2.42
C ILE A 21 -15.81 9.05 3.23
N PRO A 22 -17.03 8.64 2.83
CA PRO A 22 -17.74 7.59 3.52
C PRO A 22 -16.98 6.27 3.38
N ASN A 23 -17.09 5.41 4.41
CA ASN A 23 -16.53 4.06 4.43
C ASN A 23 -15.01 3.93 4.63
N ILE A 24 -14.32 5.02 4.98
CA ILE A 24 -12.93 4.98 5.47
C ILE A 24 -12.93 5.38 6.95
N ASN A 25 -12.30 4.56 7.81
CA ASN A 25 -12.15 4.91 9.22
C ASN A 25 -11.06 5.98 9.41
N SER A 26 -11.14 6.72 10.52
CA SER A 26 -10.18 7.80 10.83
C SER A 26 -8.74 7.29 10.93
N LYS A 27 -8.55 6.06 11.44
CA LYS A 27 -7.23 5.42 11.58
C LYS A 27 -6.55 5.18 10.23
N ALA A 28 -7.27 4.61 9.26
CA ALA A 28 -6.76 4.37 7.91
C ALA A 28 -6.55 5.69 7.17
N LEU A 29 -7.48 6.65 7.28
CA LEU A 29 -7.30 7.96 6.66
C LEU A 29 -6.06 8.69 7.19
N SER A 30 -5.81 8.63 8.52
CA SER A 30 -4.61 9.20 9.12
C SER A 30 -3.33 8.59 8.54
N LYS A 31 -3.29 7.27 8.38
CA LYS A 31 -2.15 6.57 7.77
C LYS A 31 -2.00 6.91 6.28
N VAL A 32 -3.10 7.05 5.53
CA VAL A 32 -3.04 7.48 4.12
C VAL A 32 -2.42 8.88 4.01
N ILE A 33 -2.79 9.80 4.91
CA ILE A 33 -2.21 11.15 4.96
C ILE A 33 -0.71 11.08 5.28
N GLU A 34 -0.31 10.26 6.26
CA GLU A 34 1.10 10.02 6.61
C GLU A 34 1.90 9.53 5.40
N TYR A 35 1.37 8.53 4.67
CA TYR A 35 1.98 8.02 3.45
C TYR A 35 2.15 9.12 2.39
N CYS A 36 1.09 9.89 2.13
CA CYS A 36 1.13 10.97 1.14
C CYS A 36 2.17 12.03 1.52
N ASN A 37 2.25 12.44 2.78
CA ASN A 37 3.22 13.42 3.24
C ASN A 37 4.65 12.92 3.06
N LYS A 38 4.95 11.68 3.45
CA LYS A 38 6.28 11.08 3.29
C LYS A 38 6.72 11.01 1.82
N HIS A 39 5.81 10.60 0.93
CA HIS A 39 6.11 10.42 -0.51
C HIS A 39 6.18 11.73 -1.29
N VAL A 40 5.38 12.72 -0.93
CA VAL A 40 5.50 14.07 -1.50
C VAL A 40 6.81 14.71 -1.08
N MET A 41 7.21 14.59 0.19
CA MET A 41 8.48 15.14 0.67
C MET A 41 9.67 14.47 -0.01
N ALA A 42 9.69 13.14 -0.14
CA ALA A 42 10.74 12.44 -0.87
C ALA A 42 10.88 12.94 -2.32
N LYS A 43 9.76 13.17 -3.02
CA LYS A 43 9.74 13.69 -4.39
C LYS A 43 10.22 15.15 -4.50
N THR A 44 10.00 15.98 -3.48
CA THR A 44 10.47 17.38 -3.48
C THR A 44 11.98 17.52 -3.27
N VAL A 45 12.61 16.56 -2.58
CA VAL A 45 14.06 16.54 -2.36
C VAL A 45 14.80 16.21 -3.67
N ASP A 46 14.23 15.36 -4.52
CA ASP A 46 14.77 15.08 -5.87
C ASP A 46 14.69 16.30 -6.82
N VAL A 47 13.65 17.13 -6.71
CA VAL A 47 13.44 18.28 -7.61
C VAL A 47 14.23 19.53 -7.18
N SER A 48 14.54 19.67 -5.88
CA SER A 48 15.25 20.85 -5.35
C SER A 48 16.77 20.81 -5.58
N SER A 49 17.33 19.70 -6.09
CA SER A 49 18.74 19.63 -6.52
C SER A 49 19.03 20.36 -7.84
N GLY A 50 18.04 21.04 -8.45
CA GLY A 50 18.20 21.76 -9.71
C GLY A 50 18.58 23.24 -9.62
N SER A 51 18.56 23.92 -8.47
CA SER A 51 18.84 25.36 -8.44
C SER A 51 19.21 25.93 -7.06
N THR A 52 20.33 26.66 -7.06
CA THR A 52 20.89 27.60 -6.06
C THR A 52 21.56 26.99 -4.82
N GLY A 53 22.90 27.01 -4.83
CA GLY A 53 23.75 26.55 -3.73
C GLY A 53 23.87 27.55 -2.59
N VAL A 54 24.08 27.04 -1.38
CA VAL A 54 25.36 27.08 -0.63
C VAL A 54 25.26 26.17 0.61
N ALA A 55 26.27 25.29 0.74
CA ALA A 55 26.82 24.63 1.91
C ALA A 55 25.97 24.43 3.19
N ALA A 56 25.62 23.17 3.51
CA ALA A 56 26.21 22.39 4.61
C ALA A 56 25.61 20.96 4.69
N SER A 57 26.48 19.96 4.52
CA SER A 57 26.44 18.54 4.94
C SER A 57 25.12 17.76 4.94
N ASP A 58 24.93 16.94 3.89
CA ASP A 58 24.71 15.48 3.94
C ASP A 58 24.02 15.04 2.65
N THR A 59 24.79 15.04 1.56
CA THR A 59 24.33 14.63 0.24
C THR A 59 24.25 13.10 0.18
N MET A 60 23.17 12.51 0.71
CA MET A 60 22.85 11.10 0.46
C MET A 60 22.46 10.95 -1.03
N ALA A 61 23.14 10.02 -1.72
CA ALA A 61 22.89 9.73 -3.13
C ALA A 61 21.40 9.39 -3.38
N PRO A 62 20.83 9.73 -4.55
CA PRO A 62 19.41 9.49 -4.86
C PRO A 62 19.00 8.00 -4.74
N ALA A 63 19.95 7.07 -4.89
CA ALA A 63 19.72 5.65 -4.67
C ALA A 63 19.54 5.28 -3.17
N ALA A 64 20.19 5.98 -2.25
CA ALA A 64 20.03 5.76 -0.81
C ALA A 64 18.67 6.27 -0.32
N LEU A 65 18.21 7.43 -0.82
CA LEU A 65 16.89 7.98 -0.50
C LEU A 65 15.75 7.04 -0.96
N ALA A 66 15.89 6.44 -2.14
CA ALA A 66 14.94 5.45 -2.65
C ALA A 66 14.97 4.12 -1.86
N GLY A 67 16.13 3.75 -1.30
CA GLY A 67 16.27 2.62 -0.39
C GLY A 67 15.58 2.88 0.95
N ASP A 68 15.83 4.04 1.55
CA ASP A 68 15.23 4.46 2.82
C ASP A 68 13.69 4.55 2.73
N LEU A 69 13.17 4.99 1.58
CA LEU A 69 11.72 5.04 1.35
C LEU A 69 11.10 3.64 1.31
N LYS A 70 11.75 2.67 0.65
CA LYS A 70 11.29 1.28 0.62
C LYS A 70 11.32 0.61 1.99
N ILE A 71 12.33 0.91 2.80
CA ILE A 71 12.42 0.42 4.19
C ILE A 71 11.26 1.00 5.01
N TRP A 72 11.04 2.30 4.88
CA TRP A 72 9.92 2.96 5.55
C TRP A 72 8.57 2.41 5.09
N ASP A 73 8.39 2.16 3.78
CA ASP A 73 7.19 1.55 3.21
C ASP A 73 6.92 0.15 3.80
N ALA A 74 7.97 -0.66 3.93
CA ALA A 74 7.88 -1.99 4.52
C ALA A 74 7.47 -1.94 6.01
N GLU A 75 7.99 -0.96 6.77
CA GLU A 75 7.59 -0.74 8.17
C GLU A 75 6.17 -0.16 8.27
N PHE A 76 5.81 0.77 7.37
CA PHE A 76 4.53 1.45 7.35
C PHE A 76 3.36 0.49 7.07
N ILE A 77 3.58 -0.45 6.15
CA ILE A 77 2.59 -1.44 5.74
C ILE A 77 2.52 -2.65 6.68
N ASN A 78 3.51 -2.83 7.56
CA ASN A 78 3.53 -3.87 8.58
C ASN A 78 2.59 -3.53 9.76
N VAL A 79 1.30 -3.51 9.48
CA VAL A 79 0.22 -3.24 10.43
C VAL A 79 -0.63 -4.49 10.67
N ASP A 80 -1.57 -4.40 11.62
CA ASP A 80 -2.56 -5.46 11.82
C ASP A 80 -3.37 -5.72 10.52
N PRO A 81 -3.78 -6.98 10.23
CA PRO A 81 -4.46 -7.32 8.98
C PRO A 81 -5.71 -6.48 8.71
N ASP A 82 -6.48 -6.17 9.76
CA ASP A 82 -7.70 -5.37 9.64
C ASP A 82 -7.37 -3.95 9.13
N THR A 83 -6.34 -3.31 9.68
CA THR A 83 -5.84 -2.01 9.22
C THR A 83 -5.22 -2.08 7.82
N HIS A 84 -4.56 -3.19 7.47
CA HIS A 84 -4.03 -3.40 6.11
C HIS A 84 -5.16 -3.45 5.08
N PHE A 85 -6.25 -4.18 5.35
CA PHE A 85 -7.43 -4.21 4.48
C PHE A 85 -8.12 -2.85 4.39
N ASP A 86 -8.20 -2.11 5.49
CA ASP A 86 -8.73 -0.75 5.49
C ASP A 86 -7.85 0.20 4.65
N LEU A 87 -6.52 0.04 4.68
CA LEU A 87 -5.59 0.78 3.82
C LEU A 87 -5.78 0.44 2.35
N ILE A 88 -5.95 -0.84 1.98
CA ILE A 88 -6.23 -1.26 0.60
C ILE A 88 -7.51 -0.58 0.09
N LYS A 89 -8.60 -0.67 0.88
CA LYS A 89 -9.88 -0.02 0.53
C LYS A 89 -9.72 1.48 0.37
N ALA A 90 -8.98 2.12 1.29
CA ALA A 90 -8.76 3.55 1.26
C ALA A 90 -7.91 4.00 0.06
N ALA A 91 -6.84 3.28 -0.24
CA ALA A 91 -5.97 3.54 -1.38
C ALA A 91 -6.71 3.42 -2.72
N SER A 92 -7.57 2.40 -2.84
CA SER A 92 -8.44 2.20 -3.99
C SER A 92 -9.45 3.33 -4.14
N TYR A 93 -10.15 3.71 -3.06
CA TYR A 93 -11.14 4.78 -3.08
C TYR A 93 -10.55 6.16 -3.40
N LEU A 94 -9.40 6.49 -2.81
CA LEU A 94 -8.70 7.76 -3.02
C LEU A 94 -7.86 7.76 -4.30
N ASN A 95 -7.79 6.63 -5.00
CA ASN A 95 -7.02 6.41 -6.21
C ASN A 95 -5.55 6.85 -6.06
N ILE A 96 -4.90 6.32 -5.03
CA ILE A 96 -3.48 6.56 -4.72
C ILE A 96 -2.68 5.35 -5.20
N LYS A 97 -2.18 5.42 -6.43
CA LYS A 97 -1.53 4.28 -7.10
C LYS A 97 -0.34 3.73 -6.31
N GLY A 98 0.54 4.57 -5.77
CA GLY A 98 1.72 4.13 -5.02
C GLY A 98 1.36 3.31 -3.77
N LEU A 99 0.39 3.79 -3.00
CA LEU A 99 -0.09 3.09 -1.82
C LEU A 99 -0.82 1.79 -2.19
N LEU A 100 -1.64 1.82 -3.25
CA LEU A 100 -2.34 0.64 -3.73
C LEU A 100 -1.36 -0.45 -4.16
N ASP A 101 -0.36 -0.10 -4.98
CA ASP A 101 0.67 -1.03 -5.43
C ASP A 101 1.46 -1.61 -4.24
N LEU A 102 1.85 -0.78 -3.26
CA LEU A 102 2.53 -1.23 -2.04
C LEU A 102 1.67 -2.22 -1.26
N THR A 103 0.41 -1.87 -0.99
CA THR A 103 -0.50 -2.74 -0.22
C THR A 103 -0.74 -4.07 -0.92
N CYS A 104 -0.91 -4.06 -2.25
CA CYS A 104 -1.08 -5.26 -3.08
C CYS A 104 0.18 -6.13 -3.10
N GLN A 105 1.36 -5.52 -3.23
CA GLN A 105 2.63 -6.24 -3.22
C GLN A 105 2.84 -6.95 -1.88
N THR A 106 2.64 -6.26 -0.77
CA THR A 106 2.74 -6.88 0.56
C THR A 106 1.76 -8.02 0.75
N THR A 107 0.52 -7.88 0.27
CA THR A 107 -0.45 -8.99 0.28
C THR A 107 0.01 -10.16 -0.58
N ALA A 108 0.56 -9.90 -1.76
CA ALA A 108 1.11 -10.94 -2.63
C ALA A 108 2.30 -11.65 -1.97
N ASP A 109 3.20 -10.92 -1.32
CA ASP A 109 4.35 -11.46 -0.60
C ASP A 109 3.92 -12.30 0.62
N MET A 110 2.83 -11.92 1.30
CA MET A 110 2.24 -12.71 2.38
C MET A 110 1.60 -14.02 1.91
N ILE A 111 1.11 -14.06 0.67
CA ILE A 111 0.51 -15.25 0.04
C ILE A 111 1.61 -16.14 -0.55
N SER A 112 2.64 -15.53 -1.13
CA SER A 112 3.73 -16.23 -1.80
C SER A 112 4.50 -17.11 -0.82
N GLY A 113 4.67 -18.38 -1.18
CA GLY A 113 5.43 -19.35 -0.39
C GLY A 113 4.70 -19.92 0.84
N LYS A 114 3.46 -19.51 1.14
CA LYS A 114 2.67 -20.10 2.22
C LYS A 114 1.75 -21.21 1.72
N PRO A 115 1.49 -22.26 2.53
CA PRO A 115 0.53 -23.28 2.17
C PRO A 115 -0.90 -22.72 2.13
N PRO A 116 -1.81 -23.30 1.33
CA PRO A 116 -3.20 -22.85 1.21
C PRO A 116 -3.95 -22.77 2.55
N GLU A 117 -3.61 -23.65 3.49
CA GLU A 117 -4.19 -23.69 4.84
C GLU A 117 -3.82 -22.46 5.66
N GLU A 118 -2.56 -22.00 5.60
CA GLU A 118 -2.10 -20.79 6.27
C GLU A 118 -2.72 -19.54 5.65
N ILE A 119 -2.83 -19.50 4.32
CA ILE A 119 -3.49 -18.41 3.60
C ILE A 119 -4.96 -18.35 4.03
N ARG A 120 -5.68 -19.49 4.05
CA ARG A 120 -7.07 -19.55 4.49
C ARG A 120 -7.25 -19.05 5.92
N ASN A 121 -6.39 -19.47 6.85
CA ASN A 121 -6.43 -18.97 8.22
C ASN A 121 -6.14 -17.46 8.31
N PHE A 122 -5.15 -16.96 7.56
CA PHE A 122 -4.78 -15.55 7.58
C PHE A 122 -5.88 -14.64 7.03
N PHE A 123 -6.50 -15.03 5.91
CA PHE A 123 -7.62 -14.30 5.30
C PHE A 123 -8.98 -14.64 5.93
N LYS A 124 -9.02 -15.51 6.96
CA LYS A 124 -10.25 -16.02 7.60
C LYS A 124 -11.25 -16.62 6.59
N ILE A 125 -10.73 -17.28 5.55
CA ILE A 125 -11.51 -17.94 4.50
C ILE A 125 -11.85 -19.35 4.98
N GLN A 126 -13.13 -19.70 5.00
CA GLN A 126 -13.55 -21.07 5.28
C GLN A 126 -13.23 -21.99 4.09
N ASN A 127 -12.72 -23.18 4.39
CA ASN A 127 -12.56 -24.22 3.38
C ASN A 127 -13.95 -24.74 2.98
N ASP A 128 -14.36 -24.45 1.75
CA ASP A 128 -15.60 -24.90 1.14
C ASP A 128 -15.45 -26.18 0.31
N TYR A 129 -14.22 -26.72 0.21
CA TYR A 129 -13.95 -27.95 -0.51
C TYR A 129 -14.23 -29.19 0.34
N LEU A 130 -14.74 -30.23 -0.30
CA LEU A 130 -14.75 -31.57 0.28
C LEU A 130 -13.31 -32.12 0.34
N PRO A 131 -12.99 -32.98 1.33
CA PRO A 131 -11.63 -33.56 1.46
C PRO A 131 -11.14 -34.25 0.18
N GLU A 132 -12.05 -34.88 -0.56
CA GLU A 132 -11.76 -35.60 -1.81
C GLU A 132 -11.46 -34.65 -2.99
N GLU A 133 -12.14 -33.50 -3.03
CA GLU A 133 -11.90 -32.44 -4.02
C GLU A 133 -10.60 -31.70 -3.74
N GLU A 134 -10.30 -31.45 -2.46
CA GLU A 134 -9.05 -30.83 -2.05
C GLU A 134 -7.84 -31.72 -2.39
N GLU A 135 -7.94 -33.03 -2.17
CA GLU A 135 -6.87 -33.97 -2.52
C GLU A 135 -6.66 -34.03 -4.04
N LYS A 136 -7.74 -33.99 -4.82
CA LYS A 136 -7.67 -33.91 -6.28
C LYS A 136 -7.00 -32.63 -6.77
N ILE A 137 -7.39 -31.48 -6.22
CA ILE A 137 -6.79 -30.18 -6.54
C ILE A 137 -5.31 -30.15 -6.14
N ARG A 138 -4.96 -30.71 -4.99
CA ARG A 138 -3.57 -30.80 -4.50
C ARG A 138 -2.72 -31.71 -5.39
N ARG A 139 -3.29 -32.79 -5.92
CA ARG A 139 -2.65 -33.70 -6.89
C ARG A 139 -2.45 -33.03 -8.25
N GLU A 140 -3.44 -32.29 -8.73
CA GLU A 140 -3.36 -31.57 -10.03
C GLU A 140 -2.39 -30.37 -9.97
N ASN A 141 -2.29 -29.70 -8.82
CA ASN A 141 -1.45 -28.51 -8.63
C ASN A 141 -0.10 -28.80 -7.96
N GLN A 142 0.39 -30.04 -8.00
CA GLN A 142 1.70 -30.42 -7.41
C GLN A 142 2.87 -29.57 -7.92
N TRP A 143 2.79 -29.07 -9.16
CA TRP A 143 3.79 -28.19 -9.77
C TRP A 143 3.94 -26.83 -9.07
N ALA A 144 2.89 -26.35 -8.39
CA ALA A 144 2.90 -25.07 -7.67
C ALA A 144 3.52 -25.17 -6.26
N PHE A 145 3.80 -26.40 -5.80
CA PHE A 145 4.35 -26.70 -4.47
C PHE A 145 5.80 -27.25 -4.52
N GLN A 146 6.47 -27.17 -5.68
CA GLN A 146 7.88 -27.55 -5.86
C GLN A 146 8.84 -26.39 -5.62
#